data_AF-A0AAU7ZJA5-F1
#
_entry.id   AF-A0AAU7ZJA5-F1
#
_cell.length_a   1.000
_cell.length_b   1.000
_cell.length_c   1.000
_cell.angle_alpha   90.00
_cell.angle_beta   90.00
_cell.angle_gamma   90.00
#
_symmetry.space_group_name_H-M   'P 1'
#
loop_
_entity.id
_entity.type
_entity.pdbx_description
1 polymer ?
#
loop_
_entity_poly.entity_id
_entity_poly.type
_entity_poly.pdbx_seq_one_letter_code
_entity_poly.pdbx_strand_id
1 'polypeptide(L)' 'MDEVQKIDSALVKKLFDQGLMGIEMPEEFGGVGASFFSSILTIQEISAVDLRSE' A
#
# COMPACT_ATOMS: atom_id res chain seq x y z
N MET A 1 11.86 14.60 -2.75
CA MET A 1 11.33 13.77 -3.83
C MET A 1 12.50 13.45 -4.75
N ASP A 2 13.25 12.38 -4.43
CA ASP A 2 14.49 12.05 -5.14
C ASP A 2 14.21 11.74 -6.61
N GLU A 3 15.16 12.13 -7.46
CA GLU A 3 15.14 12.16 -8.94
C GLU A 3 14.88 10.81 -9.63
N VAL A 4 14.64 9.77 -8.83
CA VAL A 4 14.15 8.47 -9.26
C VAL A 4 12.98 8.12 -8.36
N GLN A 5 11.76 8.10 -8.90
CA GLN A 5 10.54 7.60 -8.25
C GLN A 5 10.63 6.08 -7.98
N LYS A 6 11.67 5.63 -7.28
CA LYS A 6 11.83 4.28 -6.80
C LYS A 6 11.18 4.21 -5.43
N ILE A 7 10.05 3.51 -5.37
CA ILE A 7 9.50 3.07 -4.10
C ILE A 7 10.58 2.22 -3.42
N ASP A 8 10.90 2.54 -2.16
CA ASP A 8 11.87 1.76 -1.40
C ASP A 8 11.47 0.28 -1.41
N SER A 9 12.38 -0.57 -1.86
CA SER A 9 12.19 -2.03 -1.87
C SER A 9 11.79 -2.59 -0.49
N ALA A 10 12.26 -1.99 0.60
CA ALA A 10 11.86 -2.34 1.96
C ALA A 10 10.41 -1.93 2.26
N LEU A 11 9.94 -0.82 1.70
CA LEU A 11 8.55 -0.38 1.79
C LEU A 11 7.65 -1.32 1.00
N VAL A 12 8.00 -1.65 -0.25
CA VAL A 12 7.27 -2.64 -1.07
C VAL A 12 7.15 -3.97 -0.33
N LYS A 13 8.24 -4.45 0.28
CA LYS A 13 8.21 -5.69 1.05
C LYS A 13 7.27 -5.59 2.25
N LYS A 14 7.28 -4.48 3.00
CA LYS A 14 6.34 -4.26 4.12
C LYS A 14 4.89 -4.21 3.67
N LEU A 15 4.60 -3.58 2.53
CA LEU A 15 3.25 -3.53 1.96
C LEU A 15 2.76 -4.92 1.55
N PHE A 16 3.64 -5.78 1.03
CA PHE A 16 3.35 -7.19 0.75
C PHE A 16 3.13 -8.00 2.03
N ASP A 17 4.03 -7.86 3.03
CA ASP A 17 3.94 -8.57 4.30
C ASP A 17 2.64 -8.20 5.08
N GLN A 18 2.11 -6.99 4.88
CA GLN A 18 0.85 -6.51 5.48
C GLN A 18 -0.40 -6.82 4.65
N GLY A 19 -0.27 -7.46 3.47
CA GLY A 19 -1.41 -7.77 2.59
C GLY A 19 -2.01 -6.55 1.86
N LEU A 20 -1.38 -5.38 1.96
CA LEU A 20 -1.88 -4.13 1.37
C LEU A 20 -1.77 -4.12 -0.17
N MET A 21 -0.90 -4.96 -0.73
CA MET A 21 -0.76 -5.15 -2.18
C MET A 21 -1.91 -5.96 -2.80
N GLY A 22 -2.75 -6.60 -1.99
CA GLY A 22 -3.91 -7.39 -2.39
C GLY A 22 -5.14 -7.05 -1.57
N ILE A 23 -5.32 -5.78 -1.20
CA ILE A 23 -6.33 -5.39 -0.21
C ILE A 23 -7.76 -5.66 -0.70
N GLU A 24 -7.99 -5.59 -2.01
CA GLU A 24 -9.28 -5.86 -2.67
C GLU A 24 -9.48 -7.32 -3.09
N MET A 25 -8.42 -8.13 -3.02
CA MET A 25 -8.52 -9.56 -3.34
C MET A 25 -9.35 -10.26 -2.26
N PRO A 26 -10.23 -11.22 -2.63
CA PRO A 26 -10.94 -12.05 -1.67
C PRO A 26 -9.97 -12.79 -0.74
N GLU A 27 -10.39 -13.02 0.51
CA GLU A 27 -9.61 -13.79 1.49
C GLU A 27 -9.30 -15.22 1.00
N GLU A 28 -10.16 -15.79 0.16
CA GLU A 28 -9.97 -17.11 -0.48
C GLU A 28 -8.70 -17.20 -1.35
N PHE A 29 -8.21 -16.05 -1.85
CA PHE A 29 -6.97 -15.95 -2.62
C PHE A 29 -5.81 -15.33 -1.83
N GLY A 30 -5.95 -15.21 -0.50
CA GLY A 30 -4.95 -14.59 0.36
C GLY A 30 -4.96 -13.06 0.36
N GLY A 31 -6.06 -12.44 -0.08
CA GLY A 31 -6.27 -10.99 0.02
C GLY A 31 -6.98 -10.58 1.32
N VAL A 32 -7.23 -9.28 1.47
CA VAL A 32 -7.86 -8.70 2.67
C VAL A 32 -9.39 -8.62 2.54
N GLY A 33 -9.94 -8.88 1.34
CA GLY A 33 -11.39 -8.82 1.08
C GLY A 33 -11.99 -7.42 1.26
N ALA A 34 -11.17 -6.37 1.26
CA ALA A 34 -11.59 -5.02 1.51
C ALA A 34 -12.30 -4.41 0.29
N SER A 35 -13.18 -3.45 0.54
CA SER A 35 -13.85 -2.73 -0.54
C SER A 35 -12.88 -1.86 -1.33
N PHE A 36 -13.18 -1.60 -2.61
CA PHE A 36 -12.40 -0.68 -3.45
C PHE A 36 -12.20 0.71 -2.80
N PHE A 37 -13.20 1.17 -2.04
CA PHE A 37 -13.12 2.42 -1.28
C PHE A 37 -12.05 2.36 -0.17
N SER A 38 -11.95 1.22 0.53
CA SER A 38 -10.91 0.98 1.53
C SER A 38 -9.51 0.96 0.91
N SER A 39 -9.36 0.41 -0.31
CA SER A 39 -8.11 0.46 -1.08
C SER A 39 -7.68 1.90 -1.33
N ILE A 40 -8.59 2.75 -1.81
CA ILE A 40 -8.31 4.16 -2.08
C ILE A 40 -7.89 4.89 -0.81
N LEU A 41 -8.61 4.70 0.30
CA LEU A 41 -8.29 5.36 1.57
C LEU A 41 -6.90 4.95 2.09
N THR A 42 -6.57 3.67 1.97
CA THR A 42 -5.25 3.14 2.33
C THR A 42 -4.13 3.79 1.51
N ILE A 43 -4.32 3.91 0.19
CA ILE A 43 -3.34 4.58 -0.70
C ILE A 43 -3.17 6.05 -0.32
N GLN A 44 -4.27 6.74 0.01
CA GLN A 44 -4.22 8.14 0.45
C GLN A 44 -3.45 8.30 1.77
N GLU A 45 -3.67 7.42 2.75
CA GLU A 45 -2.96 7.48 4.02
C GLU A 45 -1.47 7.16 3.86
N ILE A 46 -1.11 6.16 3.04
CA ILE A 46 0.30 5.87 2.73
C ILE A 46 0.95 7.09 2.08
N SER A 47 0.27 7.72 1.11
CA SER A 47 0.78 8.93 0.44
C SER A 47 0.93 10.11 1.39
N ALA A 48 0.00 10.29 2.33
CA ALA A 48 0.04 11.37 3.32
C ALA A 48 1.12 11.19 4.39
N VAL A 49 1.51 9.93 4.68
CA VAL A 49 2.63 9.60 5.56
C VAL A 49 3.96 9.75 4.82
N ASP A 50 4.04 9.29 3.57
CA ASP A 50 5.24 9.44 2.72
C ASP A 50 5.60 10.93 2.52
N LEU A 51 4.59 11.77 2.22
CA LEU A 51 4.75 13.22 2.12
C LEU A 51 5.17 13.89 3.44
N ARG A 52 4.82 13.29 4.59
CA ARG A 52 5.19 13.80 5.92
C ARG A 52 6.57 13.35 6.38
N SER A 53 7.18 12.41 5.68
CA SER A 53 8.52 11.89 5.99
C SER A 53 9.64 12.70 5.34
N GLU A 54 9.33 13.79 4.63
CA GLU A 54 10.28 14.80 4.11
C GLU A 54 10.51 15.97 5.08
#